data_AF-A0A7Z9KT91-F1
#
_entry.id   AF-A0A7Z9KT91-F1
#
_cell.length_a   1.000
_cell.length_b   1.000
_cell.length_c   1.000
_cell.angle_alpha   90.00
_cell.angle_beta   90.00
_cell.angle_gamma   90.00
#
_symmetry.space_group_name_H-M   'P 1'
#
loop_
_entity.id
_entity.type
_entity.pdbx_description
1 polymer ?
#
loop_
_entity_poly.entity_id
_entity_poly.type
_entity_poly.pdbx_seq_one_letter_code
_entity_poly.pdbx_strand_id
1 'polypeptide(L)'
;MQLGMFMMPLHPPEKDRTQCFEEDIELVTRADELGFTEIWVGQHHTVAWEPIPSNDLFIANVLPRTKNVRLGTGVSILPQHHPVNVAVRLAFLDHLSRGRLNCGFGQGGVATDWGLFDLPDPQTQGLMTVEAIDMILKLWQTNAPFNFEGDFWHIKIEHRDAKDGMGELLKPYQKPHPPLAMSVIRGDSKAARMSGQRGYIPISTNLVPANTLADHLKKRGNHLLTVRYGGYHAAFILANQLRKLGNLP
;
A
#
# COMPACT_ATOMS: atom_id res chain seq x y z
N MET A 1 4.51 14.11 18.30
CA MET A 1 3.41 13.53 17.50
C MET A 1 3.96 13.26 16.12
N GLN A 2 3.77 12.07 15.56
CA GLN A 2 4.15 11.77 14.16
C GLN A 2 2.92 11.91 13.27
N LEU A 3 3.03 12.73 12.23
CA LEU A 3 1.95 12.98 11.28
C LEU A 3 2.19 12.14 10.02
N GLY A 4 1.12 11.52 9.53
CA GLY A 4 1.11 10.83 8.23
C GLY A 4 0.18 11.56 7.25
N MET A 5 0.21 11.17 5.98
CA MET A 5 -0.75 11.56 4.94
C MET A 5 -1.22 10.32 4.18
N PHE A 6 -2.49 10.24 3.86
CA PHE A 6 -3.05 9.36 2.83
C PHE A 6 -3.58 10.27 1.74
N MET A 7 -2.90 10.24 0.60
CA MET A 7 -3.22 11.01 -0.58
C MET A 7 -3.99 10.10 -1.53
N MET A 8 -5.31 10.19 -1.44
CA MET A 8 -6.18 9.93 -2.57
C MET A 8 -6.41 11.31 -3.18
N PRO A 9 -5.74 11.65 -4.30
CA PRO A 9 -5.90 12.98 -4.87
C PRO A 9 -7.38 13.19 -5.20
N LEU A 10 -7.91 14.37 -4.91
CA LEU A 10 -9.33 14.68 -5.09
C LEU A 10 -9.43 15.93 -5.94
N HIS A 11 -9.50 15.71 -7.25
CA HIS A 11 -9.55 16.77 -8.23
C HIS A 11 -10.88 16.74 -8.99
N PRO A 12 -11.52 17.90 -9.22
CA PRO A 12 -12.69 17.97 -10.09
C PRO A 12 -12.39 17.37 -11.48
N PRO A 13 -13.28 16.51 -12.03
CA PRO A 13 -13.02 15.84 -13.30
C PRO A 13 -12.77 16.77 -14.50
N GLU A 14 -13.28 17.99 -14.43
CA GLU A 14 -13.14 19.06 -15.41
C GLU A 14 -11.80 19.80 -15.36
N LYS A 15 -11.03 19.64 -14.26
CA LYS A 15 -9.72 20.28 -14.11
C LYS A 15 -8.68 19.60 -14.99
N ASP A 16 -7.74 20.38 -15.51
CA ASP A 16 -6.62 19.84 -16.28
C ASP A 16 -5.86 18.79 -15.48
N ARG A 17 -5.70 17.59 -16.06
CA ARG A 17 -5.12 16.44 -15.37
C ARG A 17 -3.65 16.61 -15.06
N THR A 18 -2.91 17.27 -15.95
CA THR A 18 -1.48 17.51 -15.75
C THR A 18 -1.29 18.44 -14.55
N GLN A 19 -2.07 19.52 -14.48
CA GLN A 19 -2.08 20.42 -13.33
C GLN A 19 -2.43 19.69 -12.03
N CYS A 20 -3.40 18.78 -12.04
CA CYS A 20 -3.76 17.98 -10.86
C CYS A 20 -2.55 17.20 -10.33
N PHE A 21 -1.80 16.53 -11.23
CA PHE A 21 -0.61 15.78 -10.83
C PHE A 21 0.53 16.66 -10.33
N GLU A 22 0.71 17.85 -10.91
CA GLU A 22 1.70 18.83 -10.43
C GLU A 22 1.39 19.29 -9.01
N GLU A 23 0.12 19.55 -8.71
CA GLU A 23 -0.34 19.91 -7.37
C GLU A 23 -0.18 18.76 -6.37
N ASP A 24 -0.43 17.51 -6.78
CA ASP A 24 -0.19 16.33 -5.94
C ASP A 24 1.31 16.17 -5.63
N ILE A 25 2.18 16.40 -6.61
CA ILE A 25 3.64 16.38 -6.43
C ILE A 25 4.07 17.49 -5.45
N GLU A 26 3.54 18.71 -5.59
CA GLU A 26 3.80 19.81 -4.68
C GLU A 26 3.32 19.47 -3.26
N LEU A 27 2.11 18.95 -3.12
CA LEU A 27 1.54 18.56 -1.83
C LEU A 27 2.45 17.57 -1.08
N VAL A 28 2.93 16.53 -1.76
CA VAL A 28 3.85 15.55 -1.16
C VAL A 28 5.18 16.20 -0.76
N THR A 29 5.71 17.08 -1.62
CA THR A 29 6.97 17.79 -1.35
C THR A 29 6.84 18.71 -0.13
N ARG A 30 5.75 19.48 -0.05
CA ARG A 30 5.45 20.35 1.11
C ARG A 30 5.21 19.56 2.39
N ALA A 31 4.54 18.41 2.30
CA ALA A 31 4.33 17.56 3.47
C ALA A 31 5.67 17.06 4.05
N ASP A 32 6.64 16.70 3.22
CA ASP A 32 8.01 16.36 3.68
C ASP A 32 8.71 17.56 4.37
N GLU A 33 8.61 18.76 3.79
CA GLU A 33 9.18 20.00 4.36
C GLU A 33 8.55 20.36 5.72
N LEU A 34 7.25 20.08 5.89
CA LEU A 34 6.50 20.31 7.13
C LEU A 34 6.70 19.20 8.17
N GLY A 35 7.50 18.17 7.88
CA GLY A 35 7.86 17.11 8.82
C GLY A 35 6.84 15.98 8.93
N PHE A 36 6.02 15.75 7.90
CA PHE A 36 5.25 14.51 7.81
C PHE A 36 6.20 13.31 7.69
N THR A 37 5.84 12.23 8.38
CA THR A 37 6.69 11.04 8.53
C THR A 37 6.34 9.93 7.55
N GLU A 38 5.09 9.87 7.09
CA GLU A 38 4.61 8.89 6.13
C GLU A 38 3.61 9.52 5.16
N ILE A 39 3.64 9.15 3.88
CA ILE A 39 2.66 9.53 2.88
C ILE A 39 2.27 8.29 2.08
N TRP A 40 0.98 7.98 2.03
CA TRP A 40 0.41 6.81 1.37
C TRP A 40 -0.38 7.24 0.14
N VAL A 41 -0.10 6.66 -1.03
CA VAL A 41 -0.70 7.08 -2.32
C VAL A 41 -1.73 6.05 -2.79
N GLY A 42 -2.97 6.50 -2.96
CA GLY A 42 -4.09 5.70 -3.47
C GLY A 42 -3.92 5.26 -4.92
N GLN A 43 -4.74 4.31 -5.36
CA GLN A 43 -4.72 3.78 -6.72
C GLN A 43 -6.14 3.53 -7.23
N HIS A 44 -6.52 4.19 -8.34
CA HIS A 44 -7.77 3.96 -9.06
C HIS A 44 -7.59 4.12 -10.57
N HIS A 45 -8.35 3.33 -11.35
CA HIS A 45 -8.29 3.38 -12.82
C HIS A 45 -9.51 4.09 -13.42
N THR A 46 -10.66 3.98 -12.75
CA THR A 46 -11.95 4.44 -13.28
C THR A 46 -12.62 5.52 -12.44
N VAL A 47 -11.93 6.04 -11.41
CA VAL A 47 -12.45 7.11 -10.54
C VAL A 47 -11.91 8.46 -11.01
N ALA A 48 -12.75 9.24 -11.70
CA ALA A 48 -12.34 10.52 -12.27
C ALA A 48 -11.88 11.56 -11.22
N TRP A 49 -12.32 11.45 -9.98
CA TRP A 49 -11.88 12.32 -8.89
C TRP A 49 -10.49 11.95 -8.36
N GLU A 50 -10.07 10.70 -8.54
CA GLU A 50 -8.88 10.10 -7.93
C GLU A 50 -7.96 9.54 -9.02
N PRO A 51 -7.31 10.41 -9.82
CA PRO A 51 -6.77 10.04 -11.13
C PRO A 51 -5.40 9.36 -11.13
N ILE A 52 -4.92 8.82 -10.01
CA ILE A 52 -3.62 8.10 -9.96
C ILE A 52 -3.86 6.60 -10.20
N PRO A 53 -3.49 6.04 -11.37
CA PRO A 53 -3.66 4.61 -11.67
C PRO A 53 -2.47 3.74 -11.25
N SER A 54 -1.31 4.34 -10.97
CA SER A 54 -0.09 3.63 -10.56
C SER A 54 0.62 4.41 -9.47
N ASN A 55 0.35 4.03 -8.22
CA ASN A 55 0.92 4.69 -7.04
C ASN A 55 2.45 4.58 -6.97
N ASP A 56 3.02 3.46 -7.40
CA ASP A 56 4.47 3.25 -7.43
C ASP A 56 5.20 4.15 -8.45
N LEU A 57 4.62 4.40 -9.63
CA LEU A 57 5.15 5.36 -10.61
C LEU A 57 5.09 6.79 -10.08
N PHE A 58 3.98 7.16 -9.44
CA PHE A 58 3.86 8.46 -8.79
C PHE A 58 4.89 8.61 -7.66
N ILE A 59 5.04 7.59 -6.81
CA ILE A 59 6.04 7.55 -5.73
C ILE A 59 7.45 7.71 -6.32
N ALA A 60 7.80 7.00 -7.39
CA ALA A 60 9.10 7.12 -8.05
C ALA A 60 9.37 8.55 -8.54
N ASN A 61 8.34 9.27 -9.00
CA ASN A 61 8.45 10.66 -9.44
C ASN A 61 8.70 11.63 -8.27
N VAL A 62 7.99 11.49 -7.15
CA VAL A 62 8.12 12.40 -6.00
C VAL A 62 9.30 12.08 -5.08
N LEU A 63 9.80 10.84 -5.14
CA LEU A 63 10.90 10.37 -4.31
C LEU A 63 12.16 11.27 -4.34
N PRO A 64 12.70 11.72 -5.49
CA PRO A 64 13.86 12.61 -5.53
C PRO A 64 13.57 14.04 -5.02
N ARG A 65 12.30 14.41 -4.88
CA ARG A 65 11.85 15.73 -4.37
C ARG A 65 11.66 15.73 -2.86
N THR A 66 11.73 14.57 -2.21
CA THR A 66 11.58 14.42 -0.76
C THR A 66 12.86 13.89 -0.13
N LYS A 67 13.11 14.25 1.12
CA LYS A 67 14.33 13.92 1.87
C LYS A 67 14.08 12.95 3.01
N ASN A 68 12.98 13.10 3.75
CA ASN A 68 12.80 12.41 5.03
C ASN A 68 11.62 11.44 5.02
N VAL A 69 10.51 11.85 4.40
CA VAL A 69 9.24 11.14 4.46
C VAL A 69 9.33 9.74 3.88
N ARG A 70 8.64 8.79 4.53
CA ARG A 70 8.42 7.46 3.97
C ARG A 70 7.23 7.51 3.01
N LEU A 71 7.35 6.89 1.85
CA LEU A 71 6.30 6.85 0.83
C LEU A 71 5.72 5.45 0.76
N GLY A 72 4.41 5.33 0.70
CA GLY A 72 3.70 4.05 0.78
C GLY A 72 2.69 3.87 -0.34
N THR A 73 2.58 2.66 -0.87
CA THR A 73 1.43 2.30 -1.71
C THR A 73 0.21 2.14 -0.81
N GLY A 74 -0.84 2.94 -0.99
CA GLY A 74 -2.01 3.00 -0.11
C GLY A 74 -3.33 2.69 -0.83
N VAL A 75 -3.57 1.53 -1.42
CA VAL A 75 -2.74 0.33 -1.48
C VAL A 75 -2.55 -0.07 -2.94
N SER A 76 -1.56 -0.90 -3.24
CA SER A 76 -1.51 -1.59 -4.53
C SER A 76 -2.62 -2.64 -4.57
N ILE A 77 -3.43 -2.62 -5.63
CA ILE A 77 -4.58 -3.53 -5.78
C ILE A 77 -4.13 -4.86 -6.38
N LEU A 78 -3.84 -5.84 -5.52
CA LEU A 78 -3.12 -7.05 -5.94
C LEU A 78 -3.85 -7.91 -6.98
N PRO A 79 -5.18 -8.10 -6.92
CA PRO A 79 -5.88 -8.88 -7.95
C PRO A 79 -5.76 -8.32 -9.37
N GLN A 80 -5.40 -7.03 -9.53
CA GLN A 80 -5.21 -6.39 -10.84
C GLN A 80 -3.81 -6.62 -11.44
N HIS A 81 -2.92 -7.33 -10.74
CA HIS A 81 -1.53 -7.48 -11.13
C HIS A 81 -1.02 -8.91 -10.99
N HIS A 82 -0.08 -9.29 -11.86
CA HIS A 82 0.73 -10.48 -11.62
C HIS A 82 1.70 -10.21 -10.45
N PRO A 83 1.78 -11.09 -9.43
CA PRO A 83 2.58 -10.86 -8.21
C PRO A 83 4.08 -10.66 -8.49
N VAL A 84 4.63 -11.28 -9.54
CA VAL A 84 6.02 -11.05 -9.98
C VAL A 84 6.27 -9.59 -10.33
N ASN A 85 5.35 -8.95 -11.06
CA ASN A 85 5.50 -7.56 -11.48
C ASN A 85 5.52 -6.63 -10.25
N VAL A 86 4.63 -6.89 -9.29
CA VAL A 86 4.58 -6.13 -8.03
C VAL A 86 5.86 -6.34 -7.22
N ALA A 87 6.31 -7.59 -7.05
CA ALA A 87 7.51 -7.92 -6.28
C ALA A 87 8.75 -7.22 -6.82
N VAL A 88 8.98 -7.29 -8.14
CA VAL A 88 10.19 -6.73 -8.77
C VAL A 88 10.13 -5.20 -8.79
N ARG A 89 8.98 -4.60 -9.14
CA ARG A 89 8.83 -3.13 -9.16
C ARG A 89 9.01 -2.51 -7.78
N LEU A 90 8.42 -3.09 -6.74
CA LEU A 90 8.54 -2.55 -5.39
C LEU A 90 9.92 -2.81 -4.79
N ALA A 91 10.58 -3.93 -5.10
CA ALA A 91 11.99 -4.13 -4.72
C ALA A 91 12.88 -3.06 -5.37
N PHE A 92 12.69 -2.77 -6.66
CA PHE A 92 13.43 -1.72 -7.35
C PHE A 92 13.17 -0.34 -6.75
N LEU A 93 11.90 0.01 -6.54
CA LEU A 93 11.52 1.27 -5.92
C LEU A 93 12.09 1.43 -4.51
N ASP A 94 12.16 0.34 -3.74
CA ASP A 94 12.77 0.34 -2.41
C ASP A 94 14.26 0.73 -2.45
N HIS A 95 15.02 0.20 -3.42
CA HIS A 95 16.41 0.61 -3.68
C HIS A 95 16.51 2.08 -4.07
N LEU A 96 15.68 2.55 -4.99
CA LEU A 96 15.65 3.96 -5.37
C LEU A 96 15.39 4.85 -4.14
N SER A 97 14.50 4.40 -3.25
CA SER A 97 14.13 5.12 -2.04
C SER A 97 15.16 5.06 -0.93
N ARG A 98 16.17 4.19 -1.06
CA ARG A 98 17.13 3.84 0.00
C ARG A 98 16.42 3.42 1.30
N GLY A 99 15.37 2.63 1.17
CA GLY A 99 14.60 2.10 2.29
C GLY A 99 13.57 3.06 2.89
N ARG A 100 13.10 4.05 2.13
CA ARG A 100 11.96 4.92 2.51
C ARG A 100 10.61 4.42 1.99
N LEU A 101 10.56 3.24 1.37
CA LEU A 101 9.31 2.66 0.88
C LEU A 101 8.55 1.91 1.98
N ASN A 102 7.23 2.09 2.02
CA ASN A 102 6.29 1.19 2.67
C ASN A 102 5.43 0.52 1.59
N CYS A 103 5.02 -0.74 1.77
CA CYS A 103 4.23 -1.46 0.77
C CYS A 103 2.85 -1.80 1.33
N GLY A 104 1.81 -1.11 0.90
CA GLY A 104 0.44 -1.46 1.23
C GLY A 104 -0.22 -2.28 0.14
N PHE A 105 -0.93 -3.32 0.56
CA PHE A 105 -1.61 -4.27 -0.32
C PHE A 105 -3.10 -4.37 0.01
N GLY A 106 -3.91 -4.58 -1.01
CA GLY A 106 -5.33 -4.83 -0.81
C GLY A 106 -6.05 -5.31 -2.06
N GLN A 107 -7.34 -5.53 -1.89
CA GLN A 107 -8.25 -6.05 -2.91
C GLN A 107 -8.87 -4.96 -3.81
N GLY A 108 -8.92 -3.71 -3.33
CA GLY A 108 -9.67 -2.64 -3.98
C GLY A 108 -11.17 -2.72 -3.69
N GLY A 109 -11.89 -1.63 -3.96
CA GLY A 109 -13.31 -1.48 -3.59
C GLY A 109 -14.21 -0.89 -4.68
N VAL A 110 -13.67 -0.66 -5.87
CA VAL A 110 -14.35 0.07 -6.95
C VAL A 110 -14.84 -0.92 -8.00
N ALA A 111 -16.16 -1.06 -8.13
CA ALA A 111 -16.78 -2.04 -9.00
C ALA A 111 -16.42 -1.83 -10.49
N THR A 112 -16.27 -0.59 -10.94
CA THR A 112 -15.84 -0.28 -12.31
C THR A 112 -14.38 -0.65 -12.56
N ASP A 113 -13.50 -0.55 -11.55
CA ASP A 113 -12.13 -1.08 -11.64
C ASP A 113 -12.17 -2.61 -11.70
N TRP A 114 -13.04 -3.26 -10.93
CA TRP A 114 -13.17 -4.73 -10.99
C TRP A 114 -13.61 -5.22 -12.36
N GLY A 115 -14.61 -4.56 -12.96
CA GLY A 115 -15.07 -4.86 -14.31
C GLY A 115 -14.01 -4.58 -15.38
N LEU A 116 -13.19 -3.53 -15.22
CA LEU A 116 -12.12 -3.20 -16.16
C LEU A 116 -11.05 -4.30 -16.28
N PHE A 117 -10.78 -5.01 -15.17
CA PHE A 117 -9.79 -6.08 -15.10
C PHE A 117 -10.41 -7.49 -15.15
N ASP A 118 -11.72 -7.59 -15.42
CA ASP A 118 -12.48 -8.85 -15.43
C ASP A 118 -12.25 -9.71 -14.17
N LEU A 119 -12.28 -9.05 -13.00
CA LEU A 119 -12.00 -9.71 -11.72
C LEU A 119 -13.17 -10.60 -11.27
N PRO A 120 -12.88 -11.73 -10.60
CA PRO A 120 -13.91 -12.61 -10.06
C PRO A 120 -14.66 -11.96 -8.90
N ASP A 121 -15.56 -12.70 -8.26
CA ASP A 121 -16.32 -12.20 -7.12
C ASP A 121 -15.41 -11.67 -5.97
N PRO A 122 -15.89 -10.73 -5.15
CA PRO A 122 -15.09 -10.13 -4.09
C PRO A 122 -14.50 -11.10 -3.07
N GLN A 123 -15.11 -12.27 -2.83
CA GLN A 123 -14.54 -13.26 -1.92
C GLN A 123 -13.30 -13.90 -2.54
N THR A 124 -13.37 -14.26 -3.83
CA THR A 124 -12.24 -14.79 -4.59
C THR A 124 -11.11 -13.77 -4.72
N GLN A 125 -11.42 -12.50 -4.97
CA GLN A 125 -10.41 -11.42 -4.98
C GLN A 125 -9.67 -11.29 -3.65
N GLY A 126 -10.36 -11.53 -2.52
CA GLY A 126 -9.75 -11.55 -1.19
C GLY A 126 -8.73 -12.68 -1.04
N LEU A 127 -9.02 -13.87 -1.59
CA LEU A 127 -8.10 -15.01 -1.62
C LEU A 127 -6.90 -14.73 -2.53
N MET A 128 -7.15 -14.19 -3.73
CA MET A 128 -6.12 -13.72 -4.65
C MET A 128 -5.17 -12.72 -3.99
N THR A 129 -5.70 -11.78 -3.20
CA THR A 129 -4.87 -10.80 -2.49
C THR A 129 -3.93 -11.47 -1.48
N VAL A 130 -4.43 -12.45 -0.71
CA VAL A 130 -3.60 -13.17 0.27
C VAL A 130 -2.51 -13.99 -0.43
N GLU A 131 -2.88 -14.75 -1.47
CA GLU A 131 -1.92 -15.53 -2.25
C GLU A 131 -0.86 -14.64 -2.90
N ALA A 132 -1.26 -13.52 -3.49
CA ALA A 132 -0.31 -12.59 -4.09
C ALA A 132 0.70 -12.03 -3.07
N ILE A 133 0.27 -11.68 -1.84
CA ILE A 133 1.19 -11.28 -0.76
C ILE A 133 2.19 -12.40 -0.46
N ASP A 134 1.71 -13.64 -0.33
CA ASP A 134 2.55 -14.80 -0.03
C ASP A 134 3.57 -15.06 -1.15
N MET A 135 3.14 -14.96 -2.42
CA MET A 135 4.03 -15.09 -3.59
C MET A 135 5.08 -13.97 -3.63
N ILE A 136 4.70 -12.71 -3.39
CA ILE A 136 5.63 -11.57 -3.32
C ILE A 136 6.69 -11.80 -2.23
N LEU A 137 6.26 -12.25 -1.04
CA LEU A 137 7.18 -12.54 0.07
C LEU A 137 8.13 -13.70 -0.27
N LYS A 138 7.63 -14.79 -0.87
CA LYS A 138 8.46 -15.90 -1.35
C LYS A 138 9.51 -15.43 -2.35
N LEU A 139 9.12 -14.58 -3.32
CA LEU A 139 10.02 -14.01 -4.32
C LEU A 139 11.13 -13.15 -3.70
N TRP A 140 10.84 -12.37 -2.66
CA TRP A 140 11.85 -11.54 -1.98
C TRP A 140 12.81 -12.35 -1.09
N GLN A 141 12.42 -13.54 -0.65
CA GLN A 141 13.19 -14.35 0.29
C GLN A 141 13.99 -15.47 -0.41
N THR A 142 13.46 -16.01 -1.51
CA THR A 142 14.01 -17.20 -2.17
C THR A 142 14.95 -16.83 -3.31
N ASN A 143 16.00 -17.62 -3.52
CA ASN A 143 16.83 -17.54 -4.72
C ASN A 143 16.41 -18.65 -5.69
N ALA A 144 16.53 -18.41 -6.99
CA ALA A 144 16.36 -19.47 -7.98
C ALA A 144 17.36 -20.62 -7.76
N PRO A 145 17.00 -21.86 -8.12
CA PRO A 145 15.72 -22.27 -8.71
C PRO A 145 14.58 -22.38 -7.68
N PHE A 146 13.35 -22.20 -8.14
CA PHE A 146 12.14 -22.40 -7.32
C PHE A 146 10.92 -22.73 -8.19
N ASN A 147 9.92 -23.34 -7.56
CA ASN A 147 8.61 -23.61 -8.13
C ASN A 147 7.53 -23.30 -7.08
N PHE A 148 6.81 -22.19 -7.25
CA PHE A 148 5.74 -21.78 -6.34
C PHE A 148 4.39 -22.06 -6.97
N GLU A 149 3.65 -22.98 -6.37
CA GLU A 149 2.30 -23.35 -6.78
C GLU A 149 1.29 -22.67 -5.85
N GLY A 150 0.32 -22.01 -6.46
CA GLY A 150 -0.83 -21.37 -5.81
C GLY A 150 -2.10 -21.69 -6.58
N ASP A 151 -3.24 -21.32 -6.01
CA ASP A 151 -4.56 -21.54 -6.62
C ASP A 151 -4.78 -20.59 -7.81
N PHE A 152 -4.14 -19.41 -7.80
CA PHE A 152 -4.31 -18.36 -8.81
C PHE A 152 -3.06 -18.11 -9.65
N TRP A 153 -1.85 -18.29 -9.08
CA TRP A 153 -0.59 -18.10 -9.79
C TRP A 153 0.39 -19.25 -9.61
N HIS A 154 1.05 -19.60 -10.72
CA HIS A 154 2.17 -20.55 -10.75
C HIS A 154 3.43 -19.81 -11.21
N ILE A 155 4.46 -19.78 -10.36
CA ILE A 155 5.66 -18.96 -10.60
C ILE A 155 6.90 -19.83 -10.41
N LYS A 156 7.72 -19.97 -11.46
CA LYS A 156 8.90 -20.83 -11.42
C LYS A 156 10.11 -20.24 -12.13
N ILE A 157 11.28 -20.61 -11.64
CA ILE A 157 12.57 -20.51 -12.34
C ILE A 157 13.24 -21.88 -12.20
N GLU A 158 13.40 -22.60 -13.30
CA GLU A 158 13.93 -23.98 -13.31
C GLU A 158 15.46 -24.02 -13.29
N HIS A 159 16.09 -23.02 -13.90
CA HIS A 159 17.54 -22.97 -14.07
C HIS A 159 18.08 -21.61 -13.61
N ARG A 160 19.18 -21.65 -12.85
CA ARG A 160 19.99 -20.48 -12.48
C ARG A 160 21.38 -20.67 -13.05
N ASP A 161 21.85 -19.72 -13.84
CA ASP A 161 23.26 -19.67 -14.23
C ASP A 161 23.99 -18.68 -13.32
N ALA A 162 24.80 -19.20 -12.40
CA ALA A 162 25.55 -18.38 -11.47
C ALA A 162 26.72 -17.64 -12.12
N LYS A 163 27.25 -18.12 -13.26
CA LYS A 163 28.37 -17.47 -13.94
C LYS A 163 27.92 -16.19 -14.64
N ASP A 164 26.75 -16.26 -15.29
CA ASP A 164 26.19 -15.14 -16.05
C ASP A 164 25.14 -14.35 -15.27
N GLY A 165 24.83 -14.75 -14.03
CA GLY A 165 23.83 -14.11 -13.17
C GLY A 165 22.38 -14.32 -13.61
N MET A 166 22.11 -15.27 -14.52
CA MET A 166 20.77 -15.55 -15.00
C MET A 166 19.92 -16.24 -13.93
N GLY A 167 18.68 -15.78 -13.76
CA GLY A 167 17.75 -16.30 -12.75
C GLY A 167 17.87 -15.63 -11.38
N GLU A 168 18.67 -14.56 -11.25
CA GLU A 168 18.73 -13.76 -10.04
C GLU A 168 17.65 -12.67 -10.03
N LEU A 169 16.86 -12.62 -8.95
CA LEU A 169 15.81 -11.62 -8.77
C LEU A 169 16.31 -10.50 -7.86
N LEU A 170 15.96 -9.26 -8.23
CA LEU A 170 16.22 -8.11 -7.37
C LEU A 170 15.39 -8.21 -6.09
N LYS A 171 16.07 -8.34 -4.96
CA LYS A 171 15.47 -8.33 -3.62
C LYS A 171 15.36 -6.91 -3.08
N PRO A 172 14.42 -6.62 -2.17
CA PRO A 172 14.30 -5.29 -1.57
C PRO A 172 15.57 -4.85 -0.84
N TYR A 173 15.75 -3.54 -0.77
CA TYR A 173 16.82 -2.88 -0.03
C TYR A 173 16.66 -3.12 1.47
N GLN A 174 15.45 -2.90 1.99
CA GLN A 174 15.08 -3.15 3.38
C GLN A 174 15.04 -4.64 3.69
N LYS A 175 15.50 -5.03 4.88
CA LYS A 175 15.48 -6.41 5.37
C LYS A 175 14.52 -6.56 6.57
N PRO A 176 13.74 -7.65 6.64
CA PRO A 176 13.62 -8.72 5.63
C PRO A 176 12.89 -8.28 4.35
N HIS A 177 12.08 -7.22 4.43
CA HIS A 177 11.37 -6.56 3.34
C HIS A 177 10.91 -5.16 3.82
N PRO A 178 10.37 -4.29 2.95
CA PRO A 178 9.74 -3.04 3.37
C PRO A 178 8.60 -3.26 4.38
N PRO A 179 8.31 -2.31 5.28
CA PRO A 179 7.12 -2.40 6.13
C PRO A 179 5.87 -2.63 5.30
N LEU A 180 5.12 -3.67 5.65
CA LEU A 180 3.91 -4.05 4.92
C LEU A 180 2.69 -3.46 5.58
N ALA A 181 1.74 -3.02 4.76
CA ALA A 181 0.45 -2.55 5.16
C ALA A 181 -0.67 -3.31 4.44
N MET A 182 -1.86 -3.32 5.03
CA MET A 182 -3.05 -3.92 4.44
C MET A 182 -4.27 -3.04 4.71
N SER A 183 -5.10 -2.81 3.70
CA SER A 183 -6.36 -2.10 3.90
C SER A 183 -7.33 -2.94 4.74
N VAL A 184 -7.93 -2.35 5.77
CA VAL A 184 -8.91 -3.03 6.63
C VAL A 184 -10.22 -2.24 6.69
N ILE A 185 -11.32 -2.89 6.29
CA ILE A 185 -12.65 -2.26 6.22
C ILE A 185 -13.50 -2.64 7.45
N ARG A 186 -13.50 -3.91 7.86
CA ARG A 186 -14.27 -4.39 9.04
C ARG A 186 -13.36 -4.91 10.14
N GLY A 187 -13.73 -4.64 11.39
CA GLY A 187 -12.97 -5.02 12.59
C GLY A 187 -12.66 -6.51 12.68
N ASP A 188 -13.59 -7.37 12.29
CA ASP A 188 -13.53 -8.83 12.33
C ASP A 188 -13.09 -9.49 11.01
N SER A 189 -12.80 -8.70 9.98
CA SER A 189 -12.42 -9.19 8.65
C SER A 189 -11.18 -10.08 8.69
N LYS A 190 -11.05 -10.95 7.68
CA LYS A 190 -9.82 -11.75 7.44
C LYS A 190 -8.59 -10.84 7.33
N ALA A 191 -8.72 -9.70 6.66
CA ALA A 191 -7.65 -8.70 6.54
C ALA A 191 -7.21 -8.13 7.90
N ALA A 192 -8.16 -7.82 8.80
CA ALA A 192 -7.84 -7.37 10.16
C ALA A 192 -7.08 -8.44 10.96
N ARG A 193 -7.56 -9.69 10.91
CA ARG A 193 -6.93 -10.82 11.62
C ARG A 193 -5.54 -11.11 11.07
N MET A 194 -5.40 -11.14 9.74
CA MET A 194 -4.12 -11.36 9.08
C MET A 194 -3.11 -10.25 9.40
N SER A 195 -3.56 -8.98 9.40
CA SER A 195 -2.69 -7.85 9.76
C SER A 195 -2.16 -7.99 11.20
N GLY A 196 -3.02 -8.38 12.15
CA GLY A 196 -2.60 -8.63 13.52
C GLY A 196 -1.65 -9.82 13.64
N GLN A 197 -1.98 -10.96 13.01
CA GLN A 197 -1.18 -12.19 13.08
C GLN A 197 0.19 -12.09 12.40
N ARG A 198 0.29 -11.31 11.31
CA ARG A 198 1.52 -11.17 10.50
C ARG A 198 2.27 -9.86 10.75
N GLY A 199 1.80 -9.03 11.68
CA GLY A 199 2.42 -7.75 12.04
C GLY A 199 2.27 -6.62 11.01
N TYR A 200 1.44 -6.78 9.97
CA TYR A 200 1.24 -5.76 8.93
C TYR A 200 0.51 -4.53 9.46
N ILE A 201 0.69 -3.39 8.78
CA ILE A 201 0.05 -2.08 9.01
C ILE A 201 -1.39 -2.03 8.50
N PRO A 202 -2.45 -2.14 9.33
CA PRO A 202 -3.80 -1.88 8.91
C PRO A 202 -3.89 -0.40 8.60
N ILE A 203 -4.39 -0.17 7.40
CA ILE A 203 -4.83 1.11 6.92
C ILE A 203 -6.35 1.08 7.07
N SER A 204 -6.86 1.85 8.03
CA SER A 204 -8.29 2.00 8.27
C SER A 204 -8.77 3.32 7.68
N THR A 205 -9.77 3.27 6.80
CA THR A 205 -10.29 4.46 6.12
C THR A 205 -11.16 5.29 7.07
N ASN A 206 -11.36 6.57 6.76
CA ASN A 206 -12.25 7.48 7.49
C ASN A 206 -13.73 7.16 7.30
N LEU A 207 -14.05 6.25 6.38
CA LEU A 207 -15.41 5.80 6.11
C LEU A 207 -15.87 4.74 7.11
N VAL A 208 -14.94 4.18 7.91
CA VAL A 208 -15.32 3.23 8.96
C VAL A 208 -15.84 3.98 10.19
N PRO A 209 -16.96 3.57 10.80
CA PRO A 209 -17.46 4.26 11.99
C PRO A 209 -16.50 4.06 13.18
N ALA A 210 -16.54 4.98 14.16
CA ALA A 210 -15.56 5.03 15.25
C ALA A 210 -15.47 3.74 16.09
N ASN A 211 -16.57 2.99 16.21
CA ASN A 211 -16.60 1.68 16.86
C ASN A 211 -15.76 0.63 16.09
N THR A 212 -15.83 0.63 14.76
CA THR A 212 -15.06 -0.26 13.89
C THR A 212 -13.57 0.06 13.99
N LEU A 213 -13.23 1.34 14.09
CA LEU A 213 -11.86 1.80 14.34
C LEU A 213 -11.32 1.30 15.69
N ALA A 214 -12.14 1.37 16.76
CA ALA A 214 -11.76 0.85 18.06
C ALA A 214 -11.49 -0.66 18.03
N ASP A 215 -12.23 -1.41 17.21
CA ASP A 215 -12.00 -2.85 17.03
C ASP A 215 -10.72 -3.15 16.23
N HIS A 216 -10.35 -2.30 15.27
CA HIS A 216 -9.03 -2.39 14.61
C HIS A 216 -7.89 -2.18 15.61
N LEU A 217 -8.03 -1.19 16.51
CA LEU A 217 -7.03 -0.87 17.54
C LEU A 217 -6.81 -2.04 18.51
N LYS A 218 -7.89 -2.70 18.97
CA LYS A 218 -7.83 -3.82 19.91
C LYS A 218 -7.05 -5.02 19.37
N LYS A 219 -6.98 -5.20 18.05
CA LYS A 219 -6.41 -6.40 17.41
C LYS A 219 -4.94 -6.28 17.05
N ARG A 220 -4.33 -5.09 17.16
CA ARG A 220 -2.98 -4.84 16.62
C ARG A 220 -1.93 -4.33 17.61
N GLY A 221 -2.30 -3.62 18.67
CA GLY A 221 -1.30 -2.91 19.49
C GLY A 221 -0.83 -1.58 18.85
N ASN A 222 0.42 -1.18 19.07
CA ASN A 222 0.89 0.23 19.00
C ASN A 222 1.01 0.91 17.61
N HIS A 223 0.64 0.26 16.51
CA HIS A 223 0.71 0.89 15.19
C HIS A 223 -0.69 0.85 14.57
N LEU A 224 -1.29 1.99 14.24
CA LEU A 224 -2.48 2.05 13.38
C LEU A 224 -2.46 3.40 12.66
N LEU A 225 -2.77 3.37 11.36
CA LEU A 225 -3.00 4.55 10.56
C LEU A 225 -4.52 4.76 10.46
N THR A 226 -5.00 5.86 11.04
CA THR A 226 -6.41 6.26 11.00
C THR A 226 -6.57 7.42 10.05
N VAL A 227 -7.44 7.28 9.05
CA VAL A 227 -7.87 8.40 8.20
C VAL A 227 -9.09 9.06 8.87
N ARG A 228 -9.15 10.40 8.95
CA ARG A 228 -10.39 11.15 9.29
C ARG A 228 -10.55 12.30 8.29
N TYR A 229 -11.76 12.49 7.76
CA TYR A 229 -12.10 13.60 6.87
C TYR A 229 -13.06 14.52 7.61
N GLY A 230 -12.65 15.78 7.80
CA GLY A 230 -13.48 16.83 8.39
C GLY A 230 -13.16 18.14 7.70
N GLY A 231 -14.03 18.53 6.75
CA GLY A 231 -14.10 19.86 6.12
C GLY A 231 -12.78 20.53 5.77
N TYR A 232 -12.24 20.23 4.58
CA TYR A 232 -11.08 20.88 3.96
C TYR A 232 -9.75 20.79 4.74
N HIS A 233 -8.79 20.07 4.13
CA HIS A 233 -7.42 19.76 4.59
C HIS A 233 -7.28 18.50 5.47
N ALA A 234 -6.65 17.48 4.90
CA ALA A 234 -6.41 16.18 5.52
C ALA A 234 -5.08 16.17 6.32
N ALA A 235 -5.16 15.93 7.63
CA ALA A 235 -4.01 15.61 8.48
C ALA A 235 -4.31 14.37 9.33
N PHE A 236 -3.33 13.46 9.45
CA PHE A 236 -3.52 12.12 10.01
C PHE A 236 -2.89 12.02 11.39
N ILE A 237 -3.51 11.20 12.24
CA ILE A 237 -2.97 10.86 13.55
C ILE A 237 -2.55 9.39 13.52
N LEU A 238 -1.24 9.13 13.60
CA LEU A 238 -0.72 7.80 13.90
C LEU A 238 -1.20 7.43 15.32
N ALA A 239 -1.89 6.29 15.47
CA ALA A 239 -2.63 5.92 16.68
C ALA A 239 -1.79 5.70 17.95
N ASN A 240 -0.48 5.93 17.90
CA ASN A 240 0.44 5.80 19.01
C ASN A 240 0.05 6.64 20.25
N GLN A 241 -0.91 7.57 20.14
CA GLN A 241 -1.31 8.45 21.25
C GLN A 241 -2.81 8.64 21.49
N LEU A 242 -3.71 7.83 20.91
CA LEU A 242 -5.15 7.90 21.27
C LEU A 242 -5.42 7.56 22.75
N ARG A 243 -4.45 6.98 23.47
CA ARG A 243 -4.52 6.84 24.94
C ARG A 243 -4.43 8.15 25.72
N LYS A 244 -3.92 9.25 25.13
CA LYS A 244 -3.73 10.54 25.85
C LYS A 244 -4.84 11.56 25.61
N LEU A 245 -5.77 11.32 24.69
CA LEU A 245 -6.77 12.31 24.27
C LEU A 245 -8.23 11.94 24.57
N GLY A 246 -8.46 11.04 25.52
CA GLY A 246 -9.75 10.97 26.21
C GLY A 246 -10.46 9.63 26.11
N ASN A 247 -10.80 9.13 27.30
CA ASN A 247 -11.98 8.35 27.64
C ASN A 247 -12.64 7.58 26.48
N LEU A 248 -12.14 6.38 26.23
CA LEU A 248 -13.01 5.28 25.86
C LEU A 248 -13.26 4.44 27.13
N PRO A 249 -14.49 3.97 27.39
CA PRO A 249 -14.77 3.06 28.50
C PRO A 249 -13.94 1.78 28.42
#